data_AF-A0A485NDD7-F1
#
_entry.id   AF-A0A485NDD7-F1
#
_cell.length_a   1.000
_cell.length_b   1.000
_cell.length_c   1.000
_cell.angle_alpha   90.00
_cell.angle_beta   90.00
_cell.angle_gamma   90.00
#
_symmetry.space_group_name_H-M   'P 1'
#
loop_
_entity.id
_entity.type
_entity.pdbx_description
1 polymer ?
#
loop_
_entity_poly.entity_id
_entity_poly.type
_entity_poly.pdbx_seq_one_letter_code
_entity_poly.pdbx_strand_id
1 'polypeptide(L)'
;MFMLFTRKDNLEGQSLSDFLADSDVKLRNIIRECGNRYCAFNNRASEAEKESQVQELVELIEEMVQSNRGDYFTDAIYKDTEKRLRQREEDLKKIYTDQLNNEIKLVEKEYAHKSQEEREEKIKWLKRIYDEQLKNIREEAEKGIFEHVLDGIRRVLSQIWHTFW
;
A
#
# COMPACT_ATOMS: atom_id res chain seq x y z
N MET A 1 -8.16 2.49 -15.20
CA MET A 1 -8.59 1.08 -15.19
C MET A 1 -7.95 0.40 -16.39
N PHE A 2 -7.40 -0.80 -16.18
CA PHE A 2 -6.66 -1.57 -17.17
C PHE A 2 -7.13 -3.02 -17.13
N MET A 3 -7.23 -3.70 -18.27
CA MET A 3 -7.69 -5.09 -18.35
C MET A 3 -6.52 -6.05 -18.59
N LEU A 4 -6.22 -6.91 -17.61
CA LEU A 4 -5.21 -7.95 -17.76
C LEU A 4 -5.89 -9.32 -17.95
N PHE A 5 -5.64 -9.93 -19.11
CA PHE A 5 -6.07 -11.29 -19.41
C PHE A 5 -4.99 -12.28 -19.00
N THR A 6 -5.38 -13.44 -18.47
CA THR A 6 -4.45 -14.53 -18.16
C THR A 6 -4.62 -15.68 -19.14
N ARG A 7 -3.68 -16.63 -19.12
CA ARG A 7 -3.64 -17.76 -20.06
C ARG A 7 -3.37 -17.31 -21.51
N LYS A 8 -2.42 -16.40 -21.70
CA LYS A 8 -1.96 -15.95 -23.03
C LYS A 8 -1.54 -17.12 -23.93
N ASP A 9 -1.04 -18.20 -23.35
CA ASP A 9 -0.69 -19.45 -24.04
C ASP A 9 -1.87 -20.10 -24.79
N ASN A 10 -3.12 -19.85 -24.37
CA ASN A 10 -4.32 -20.32 -25.06
C ASN A 10 -4.60 -19.57 -26.38
N LEU A 11 -3.89 -18.48 -26.67
CA LEU A 11 -4.05 -17.77 -27.93
C LEU A 11 -3.38 -18.51 -29.09
N GLU A 12 -2.54 -19.52 -28.83
CA GLU A 12 -1.89 -20.36 -29.87
C GLU A 12 -1.21 -19.55 -30.99
N GLY A 13 -0.67 -18.37 -30.66
CA GLY A 13 -0.02 -17.45 -31.60
C GLY A 13 -0.93 -16.38 -32.20
N GLN A 14 -2.24 -16.40 -31.93
CA GLN A 14 -3.16 -15.31 -32.25
C GLN A 14 -2.83 -14.07 -31.41
N SER A 15 -3.00 -12.87 -31.99
CA SER A 15 -2.89 -11.63 -31.20
C SER A 15 -4.09 -11.48 -30.25
N LEU A 16 -3.87 -10.88 -29.08
CA LEU A 16 -4.97 -10.62 -28.14
C LEU A 16 -6.02 -9.68 -28.78
N SER A 17 -5.59 -8.70 -29.59
CA SER A 17 -6.52 -7.78 -30.27
C SER A 17 -7.48 -8.52 -31.20
N ASP A 18 -6.97 -9.48 -31.99
CA ASP A 18 -7.80 -10.27 -32.90
C ASP A 18 -8.77 -11.16 -32.12
N PHE A 19 -8.28 -11.80 -31.05
CA PHE A 19 -9.13 -12.61 -30.16
C PHE A 19 -10.27 -11.79 -29.54
N LEU A 20 -10.00 -10.54 -29.13
CA LEU A 20 -11.00 -9.67 -28.52
C LEU A 20 -11.95 -9.02 -29.53
N ALA A 21 -11.58 -8.91 -30.80
CA ALA A 21 -12.46 -8.37 -31.85
C ALA A 21 -13.75 -9.20 -31.97
N ASP A 22 -13.62 -10.53 -31.89
CA ASP A 22 -14.71 -11.51 -32.00
C ASP A 22 -15.44 -11.77 -30.67
N SER A 23 -15.06 -11.08 -29.60
CA SER A 23 -15.65 -11.30 -28.27
C SER A 23 -17.09 -10.81 -28.12
N ASP A 24 -17.76 -11.20 -27.03
CA ASP A 24 -19.12 -10.74 -26.74
C ASP A 24 -19.19 -9.21 -26.60
N VAL A 25 -20.34 -8.63 -26.96
CA VAL A 25 -20.61 -7.19 -26.88
C VAL A 25 -20.32 -6.63 -25.49
N LYS A 26 -20.63 -7.37 -24.42
CA LYS A 26 -20.38 -6.92 -23.04
C LYS A 26 -18.90 -6.77 -22.75
N LEU A 27 -18.07 -7.73 -23.21
CA LEU A 27 -16.62 -7.66 -23.00
C LEU A 27 -16.03 -6.47 -23.75
N ARG A 28 -16.42 -6.28 -25.02
CA ARG A 28 -15.98 -5.12 -25.80
C ARG A 28 -16.39 -3.79 -25.16
N ASN A 29 -17.58 -3.70 -24.58
CA ASN A 29 -18.03 -2.49 -23.89
C ASN A 29 -17.12 -2.15 -22.70
N ILE A 30 -16.80 -3.13 -21.84
CA ILE A 30 -15.90 -2.92 -20.69
C ILE A 30 -14.50 -2.52 -21.17
N ILE A 31 -13.98 -3.12 -22.23
CA ILE A 31 -12.69 -2.75 -22.82
C ILE A 31 -12.69 -1.28 -23.28
N ARG A 32 -13.79 -0.83 -23.91
CA ARG A 32 -13.95 0.57 -24.34
C ARG A 32 -14.04 1.53 -23.16
N GLU A 33 -14.76 1.17 -22.10
CA GLU A 33 -14.78 1.95 -20.85
C GLU A 33 -13.39 2.03 -20.19
N CYS A 34 -12.57 0.99 -20.36
CA CYS A 34 -11.17 0.98 -19.96
C CYS A 34 -10.25 1.75 -20.92
N GLY A 35 -10.78 2.40 -21.96
CA GLY A 35 -9.99 3.17 -22.93
C GLY A 35 -9.17 2.31 -23.89
N ASN A 36 -9.64 1.08 -24.17
CA ASN A 36 -8.92 0.07 -24.98
C ASN A 36 -7.53 -0.30 -24.43
N ARG A 37 -7.33 -0.16 -23.13
CA ARG A 37 -6.08 -0.55 -22.46
C ARG A 37 -6.20 -1.98 -21.94
N TYR A 38 -5.49 -2.89 -22.58
CA TYR A 38 -5.46 -4.31 -22.20
C TYR A 38 -4.14 -4.98 -22.56
N CYS A 39 -3.78 -6.04 -21.83
CA CYS A 39 -2.66 -6.94 -22.18
C CYS A 39 -2.99 -8.38 -21.76
N ALA A 40 -2.16 -9.33 -22.21
CA ALA A 40 -2.28 -10.76 -21.85
C ALA A 40 -1.02 -11.25 -21.14
N PHE A 41 -1.22 -12.10 -20.13
CA PHE A 41 -0.15 -12.73 -19.35
C PHE A 41 -0.21 -14.26 -19.43
N ASN A 42 0.94 -14.88 -19.70
CA ASN A 42 1.22 -16.29 -19.46
C ASN A 42 2.00 -16.41 -18.14
N ASN A 43 1.29 -16.72 -17.05
CA ASN A 43 1.91 -16.87 -15.71
C ASN A 43 2.81 -18.11 -15.59
N ARG A 44 2.79 -19.01 -16.59
CA ARG A 44 3.61 -20.23 -16.67
C ARG A 44 4.80 -20.10 -17.63
N ALA A 45 4.98 -18.90 -18.19
CA ALA A 45 6.07 -18.59 -19.10
C ALA A 45 7.45 -18.73 -18.45
N SER A 46 8.48 -18.73 -19.30
CA SER A 46 9.86 -18.58 -18.85
C SER A 46 10.09 -17.22 -18.18
N GLU A 47 11.14 -17.08 -17.37
CA GLU A 47 11.41 -15.82 -16.66
C GLU A 47 11.61 -14.65 -17.62
N ALA A 48 12.37 -14.86 -18.71
CA ALA A 48 12.58 -13.83 -19.73
C ALA A 48 11.27 -13.36 -20.39
N GLU A 49 10.34 -14.29 -20.64
CA GLU A 49 9.02 -13.93 -21.20
C GLU A 49 8.13 -13.25 -20.15
N LYS A 50 8.23 -13.61 -18.87
CA LYS A 50 7.55 -12.89 -17.79
C LYS A 50 8.07 -11.46 -17.67
N GLU A 51 9.37 -11.25 -17.67
CA GLU A 51 9.99 -9.93 -17.65
C GLU A 51 9.51 -9.08 -18.84
N SER A 52 9.46 -9.64 -20.04
CA SER A 52 8.93 -8.95 -21.22
C SER A 52 7.45 -8.56 -21.08
N GLN A 53 6.61 -9.43 -20.50
CA GLN A 53 5.19 -9.12 -20.25
C GLN A 53 5.00 -8.08 -19.15
N VAL A 54 5.86 -8.09 -18.13
CA VAL A 54 5.89 -7.04 -17.09
C VAL A 54 6.28 -5.71 -17.69
N GLN A 55 7.30 -5.68 -18.57
CA GLN A 55 7.71 -4.47 -19.27
C GLN A 55 6.57 -3.88 -20.10
N GLU A 56 5.85 -4.70 -20.89
CA GLU A 56 4.66 -4.29 -21.65
C GLU A 56 3.59 -3.67 -20.73
N LEU A 57 3.32 -4.28 -19.57
CA LEU A 57 2.36 -3.74 -18.61
C LEU A 57 2.81 -2.40 -18.02
N VAL A 58 4.09 -2.27 -17.66
CA VAL A 58 4.63 -1.02 -17.10
C VAL A 58 4.54 0.11 -18.11
N GLU A 59 4.91 -0.12 -19.37
CA GLU A 59 4.79 0.86 -20.45
C GLU A 59 3.33 1.34 -20.61
N LEU A 60 2.37 0.42 -20.62
CA LEU A 60 0.94 0.76 -20.70
C LEU A 60 0.44 1.54 -19.48
N ILE A 61 0.97 1.25 -18.28
CA ILE A 61 0.66 2.01 -17.06
C ILE A 61 1.24 3.42 -17.16
N GLU A 62 2.47 3.57 -17.64
CA GLU A 62 3.12 4.87 -17.82
C GLU A 62 2.37 5.73 -18.83
N GLU A 63 1.98 5.18 -19.98
CA GLU A 63 1.14 5.86 -20.97
C GLU A 63 -0.22 6.28 -20.38
N MET A 64 -0.84 5.41 -19.57
CA MET A 64 -2.06 5.75 -18.84
C MET A 64 -1.84 6.92 -17.87
N VAL A 65 -0.75 6.91 -17.12
CA VAL A 65 -0.45 7.97 -16.15
C VAL A 65 -0.19 9.29 -16.87
N GLN A 66 0.61 9.28 -17.95
CA GLN A 66 0.90 10.47 -18.75
C GLN A 66 -0.37 11.07 -19.35
N SER A 67 -1.26 10.25 -19.94
CA SER A 67 -2.55 10.70 -20.46
C SER A 67 -3.49 11.23 -19.36
N ASN A 68 -3.33 10.76 -18.12
CA ASN A 68 -4.02 11.26 -16.93
C ASN A 68 -3.28 12.43 -16.23
N ARG A 69 -2.49 13.21 -16.97
CA ARG A 69 -1.74 14.39 -16.46
C ARG A 69 -0.62 14.07 -15.47
N GLY A 70 -0.13 12.83 -15.47
CA GLY A 70 0.97 12.40 -14.62
C GLY A 70 0.58 12.12 -13.17
N ASP A 71 -0.71 11.99 -12.87
CA ASP A 71 -1.21 11.83 -11.50
C ASP A 71 -1.85 10.46 -11.26
N TYR A 72 -1.89 10.04 -10.00
CA TYR A 72 -2.58 8.83 -9.56
C TYR A 72 -4.08 9.07 -9.38
N PHE A 73 -4.86 7.99 -9.34
CA PHE A 73 -6.28 8.10 -9.02
C PHE A 73 -6.45 8.60 -7.58
N THR A 74 -7.22 9.68 -7.41
CA THR A 74 -7.54 10.24 -6.10
C THR A 74 -8.97 10.80 -6.12
N ASP A 75 -9.69 10.57 -5.04
CA ASP A 75 -11.02 11.13 -4.79
C ASP A 75 -11.13 11.65 -3.34
N ALA A 76 -12.34 11.99 -2.90
CA ALA A 76 -12.56 12.47 -1.53
C ALA A 76 -12.18 11.44 -0.45
N ILE A 77 -12.41 10.15 -0.72
CA ILE A 77 -12.13 9.06 0.22
C ILE A 77 -10.63 8.84 0.34
N TYR A 78 -9.91 8.80 -0.79
CA TYR A 78 -8.46 8.69 -0.79
C TYR A 78 -7.80 9.89 -0.11
N LYS A 79 -8.27 11.12 -0.36
CA LYS A 79 -7.73 12.33 0.27
C LYS A 79 -7.96 12.36 1.78
N ASP A 80 -9.17 11.99 2.23
CA ASP A 80 -9.47 11.91 3.67
C ASP A 80 -8.61 10.84 4.35
N THR A 81 -8.49 9.67 3.73
CA THR A 81 -7.72 8.55 4.27
C THR A 81 -6.23 8.91 4.37
N GLU A 82 -5.64 9.50 3.32
CA GLU A 82 -4.25 9.97 3.34
C GLU A 82 -4.03 11.07 4.38
N LYS A 83 -5.00 11.98 4.57
CA LYS A 83 -4.93 13.00 5.63
C LYS A 83 -4.92 12.35 7.02
N ARG A 84 -5.78 11.35 7.25
CA ARG A 84 -5.83 10.60 8.52
C ARG A 84 -4.56 9.79 8.75
N LEU A 85 -3.99 9.21 7.69
CA LEU A 85 -2.70 8.51 7.74
C LEU A 85 -1.59 9.43 8.21
N ARG A 86 -1.45 10.60 7.55
CA ARG A 86 -0.43 11.59 7.93
C ARG A 86 -0.58 12.07 9.36
N GLN A 87 -1.81 12.36 9.81
CA GLN A 87 -2.04 12.75 11.20
C GLN A 87 -1.60 11.64 12.17
N ARG A 88 -1.89 10.38 11.85
CA ARG A 88 -1.51 9.25 12.69
C ARG A 88 0.01 9.02 12.69
N GLU A 89 0.67 9.17 11.56
CA GLU A 89 2.15 9.13 11.46
C GLU A 89 2.77 10.22 12.34
N GLU A 90 2.24 11.44 12.33
CA GLU A 90 2.71 12.53 13.20
C GLU A 90 2.50 12.22 14.68
N ASP A 91 1.33 11.72 15.05
CA ASP A 91 1.02 11.33 16.43
C ASP A 91 1.95 10.22 16.93
N LEU A 92 2.15 9.17 16.13
CA LEU A 92 3.07 8.06 16.44
C LEU A 92 4.50 8.54 16.57
N LYS A 93 4.94 9.43 15.67
CA LYS A 93 6.30 9.99 15.71
C LYS A 93 6.53 10.73 17.02
N LYS A 94 5.55 11.52 17.46
CA LYS A 94 5.61 12.22 18.74
C LYS A 94 5.69 11.25 19.92
N ILE A 95 4.84 10.21 19.92
CA ILE A 95 4.86 9.15 20.95
C ILE A 95 6.24 8.49 21.04
N TYR A 96 6.82 8.08 19.91
CA TYR A 96 8.13 7.45 19.89
C TYR A 96 9.26 8.39 20.32
N THR A 97 9.20 9.67 19.94
CA THR A 97 10.18 10.66 20.39
C THR A 97 10.10 10.88 21.90
N ASP A 98 8.90 10.98 22.46
CA ASP A 98 8.70 11.15 23.89
C ASP A 98 9.16 9.90 24.66
N GLN A 99 8.88 8.69 24.14
CA GLN A 99 9.39 7.43 24.68
C GLN A 99 10.92 7.39 24.70
N LEU A 100 11.58 7.67 23.57
CA LEU A 100 13.04 7.70 23.48
C LEU A 100 13.64 8.70 24.47
N ASN A 101 13.10 9.91 24.56
CA ASN A 101 13.60 10.93 25.48
C ASN A 101 13.47 10.50 26.95
N ASN A 102 12.36 9.87 27.32
CA ASN A 102 12.16 9.35 28.67
C ASN A 102 13.10 8.19 28.98
N GLU A 103 13.29 7.27 28.04
CA GLU A 103 14.21 6.14 28.21
C GLU A 103 15.67 6.59 28.29
N ILE A 104 16.10 7.57 27.49
CA ILE A 104 17.44 8.16 27.61
C ILE A 104 17.63 8.78 29.00
N LYS A 105 16.66 9.56 29.49
CA LYS A 105 16.72 10.15 30.85
C LYS A 105 16.81 9.07 31.95
N LEU A 106 16.07 7.97 31.80
CA LEU A 106 16.13 6.84 32.73
C LEU A 106 17.51 6.18 32.69
N VAL A 107 18.05 5.92 31.50
CA VAL A 107 19.41 5.37 31.33
C VAL A 107 20.45 6.30 31.95
N GLU A 108 20.38 7.61 31.71
CA GLU A 108 21.30 8.59 32.31
C GLU A 108 21.27 8.55 33.84
N LYS A 109 20.09 8.33 34.44
CA LYS A 109 19.93 8.24 35.90
C LYS A 109 20.40 6.89 36.46
N GLU A 110 19.97 5.78 35.87
CA GLU A 110 20.29 4.43 36.34
C GLU A 110 21.75 4.07 36.13
N TYR A 111 22.35 4.52 35.03
CA TYR A 111 23.74 4.25 34.67
C TYR A 111 24.70 5.34 35.16
N ALA A 112 24.27 6.23 36.07
CA ALA A 112 25.12 7.29 36.62
C ALA A 112 26.38 6.78 37.33
N HIS A 113 26.36 5.53 37.81
CA HIS A 113 27.46 4.86 38.50
C HIS A 113 28.25 3.89 37.59
N LYS A 114 27.87 3.78 36.31
CA LYS A 114 28.46 2.88 35.32
C LYS A 114 29.50 3.59 34.46
N SER A 115 30.23 2.84 33.64
CA SER A 115 31.20 3.46 32.73
C SER A 115 30.47 4.30 31.66
N GLN A 116 31.14 5.32 31.14
CA GLN A 116 30.58 6.16 30.08
C GLN A 116 30.28 5.34 28.82
N GLU A 117 31.13 4.36 28.50
CA GLU A 117 30.98 3.47 27.35
C GLU A 117 29.71 2.62 27.43
N GLU A 118 29.45 1.99 28.58
CA GLU A 118 28.22 1.19 28.80
C GLU A 118 26.95 2.04 28.62
N ARG A 119 26.96 3.28 29.10
CA ARG A 119 25.83 4.22 28.94
C ARG A 119 25.61 4.61 27.48
N GLU A 120 26.69 4.94 26.76
CA GLU A 120 26.63 5.33 25.36
C GLU A 120 26.16 4.19 24.46
N GLU A 121 26.62 2.96 24.72
CA GLU A 121 26.14 1.76 24.02
C GLU A 121 24.64 1.56 24.18
N LYS A 122 24.11 1.73 25.40
CA LYS A 122 22.68 1.61 25.66
C LYS A 122 21.86 2.69 24.94
N ILE A 123 22.29 3.95 25.00
CA ILE A 123 21.64 5.06 24.27
C ILE A 123 21.68 4.82 22.76
N LYS A 124 22.80 4.32 22.24
CA LYS A 124 22.95 3.98 20.82
C LYS A 124 21.99 2.87 20.41
N TRP A 125 21.79 1.85 21.25
CA TRP A 125 20.81 0.79 21.01
C TRP A 125 19.37 1.34 21.00
N LEU A 126 19.01 2.22 21.94
CA LEU A 126 17.70 2.87 21.96
C LEU A 126 17.42 3.68 20.69
N LYS A 127 18.42 4.44 20.21
CA LYS A 127 18.32 5.19 18.95
C LYS A 127 18.07 4.28 17.75
N ARG A 128 18.70 3.09 17.71
CA ARG A 128 18.46 2.12 16.62
C ARG A 128 17.02 1.61 16.61
N ILE A 129 16.45 1.32 17.78
CA ILE A 129 15.03 0.91 17.89
C ILE A 129 14.12 2.04 17.41
N TYR A 130 14.38 3.27 17.83
CA TYR A 130 13.62 4.44 17.37
C TYR A 130 13.68 4.59 15.84
N ASP A 131 14.87 4.44 15.23
CA ASP A 131 15.03 4.49 13.78
C ASP A 131 14.26 3.36 13.07
N GLU A 132 14.21 2.15 13.64
CA GLU A 132 13.40 1.04 13.13
C GLU A 132 11.90 1.32 13.23
N GLN A 133 11.44 1.89 14.35
CA GLN A 133 10.04 2.31 14.51
C GLN A 133 9.64 3.38 13.49
N LEU A 134 10.51 4.36 13.22
CA LEU A 134 10.26 5.39 12.21
C LEU A 134 10.18 4.84 10.79
N LYS A 135 10.97 3.82 10.45
CA LYS A 135 10.89 3.17 9.11
C LYS A 135 9.54 2.50 8.88
N ASN A 136 8.94 1.94 9.93
CA ASN A 136 7.67 1.20 9.85
C ASN A 136 6.44 2.05 10.22
N ILE A 137 6.62 3.36 10.42
CA ILE A 137 5.57 4.24 10.97
C ILE A 137 4.31 4.30 10.10
N ARG A 138 4.47 4.22 8.77
CA ARG A 138 3.36 4.23 7.82
C ARG A 138 2.51 2.98 7.93
N GLU A 139 3.15 1.81 8.02
CA GLU A 139 2.45 0.53 8.22
C GLU A 139 1.70 0.50 9.56
N GLU A 140 2.30 1.06 10.62
CA GLU A 140 1.66 1.16 11.93
C GLU A 140 0.48 2.14 11.93
N ALA A 141 0.60 3.26 11.21
CA ALA A 141 -0.50 4.20 10.99
C ALA A 141 -1.67 3.56 10.22
N GLU A 142 -1.37 2.78 9.19
CA GLU A 142 -2.37 2.03 8.40
C GLU A 142 -3.15 1.03 9.25
N LYS A 143 -2.45 0.22 10.07
CA LYS A 143 -3.08 -0.71 11.02
C LYS A 143 -4.03 0.02 11.97
N GLY A 144 -3.58 1.13 12.56
CA GLY A 144 -4.41 1.92 13.47
C GLY A 144 -5.67 2.50 12.84
N ILE A 145 -5.62 2.90 11.56
CA ILE A 145 -6.81 3.38 10.85
C ILE A 145 -7.80 2.26 10.58
N PHE A 146 -7.31 1.10 10.15
CA PHE A 146 -8.17 -0.06 9.85
C PHE A 146 -8.94 -0.53 11.09
N GLU A 147 -8.26 -0.64 12.23
CA GLU A 147 -8.91 -0.97 13.51
C GLU A 147 -9.99 0.05 13.87
N HIS A 148 -9.72 1.35 13.73
CA HIS A 148 -10.72 2.38 14.01
C HIS A 148 -11.94 2.33 13.07
N VAL A 149 -11.74 1.93 11.80
CA VAL A 149 -12.84 1.74 10.85
C VAL A 149 -13.67 0.50 11.22
N LEU A 150 -13.02 -0.63 11.51
CA LEU A 150 -13.69 -1.85 11.97
C LEU A 150 -14.49 -1.62 13.25
N ASP A 151 -13.93 -0.90 14.22
CA ASP A 151 -14.63 -0.52 15.46
C ASP A 151 -15.84 0.38 15.21
N GLY A 152 -15.76 1.25 14.20
CA GLY A 152 -16.89 2.06 13.75
C GLY A 152 -18.02 1.19 13.18
N ILE A 153 -17.69 0.26 12.28
CA ILE A 153 -18.65 -0.68 11.69
C ILE A 153 -19.28 -1.55 12.77
N ARG A 154 -18.47 -2.10 13.68
CA ARG A 154 -18.94 -2.94 14.79
C ARG A 154 -19.92 -2.21 15.70
N ARG A 155 -19.67 -0.92 16.01
CA ARG A 155 -20.58 -0.06 16.79
C ARG A 155 -21.90 0.22 16.07
N VAL A 156 -21.87 0.49 14.76
CA VAL A 156 -23.09 0.70 13.97
C VAL A 156 -23.92 -0.58 13.91
N LEU A 157 -23.27 -1.72 13.64
CA LEU A 157 -23.94 -3.02 13.61
C LEU A 157 -24.53 -3.40 14.97
N SER A 158 -23.85 -3.09 16.09
CA SER A 158 -24.40 -3.35 17.43
C SER A 158 -25.63 -2.48 17.73
N GLN A 159 -25.68 -1.24 17.25
CA GLN A 159 -26.85 -0.37 17.42
C GLN A 159 -28.05 -0.86 16.59
N ILE A 160 -27.80 -1.34 15.36
CA ILE A 160 -28.85 -1.89 14.49
C ILE A 160 -29.35 -3.23 15.03
N TRP A 161 -28.47 -4.05 15.62
CA TRP A 161 -28.83 -5.33 16.23
C TRP A 161 -29.91 -5.19 17.31
N HIS A 162 -29.85 -4.15 18.15
CA HIS A 162 -30.87 -3.84 19.16
C HIS A 162 -32.19 -3.30 18.60
N THR A 163 -32.22 -2.92 17.32
CA THR A 163 -33.42 -2.36 16.66
C THR A 163 -34.24 -3.45 15.96
N PHE A 164 -33.61 -4.58 15.62
CA PHE A 164 -34.23 -5.67 14.86
C PHE A 164 -34.42 -6.97 15.67
N TRP A 165 -33.96 -7.02 16.92
CA TRP A 165 -34.16 -8.14 17.86
C TRP A 165 -34.33 -7.65 19.30
#